data_AF-A0A932LBW0-F1
#
_entry.id   AF-A0A932LBW0-F1
#
_cell.length_a   1.000
_cell.length_b   1.000
_cell.length_c   1.000
_cell.angle_alpha   90.00
_cell.angle_beta   90.00
_cell.angle_gamma   90.00
#
_symmetry.space_group_name_H-M   'P 1'
#
loop_
_entity.id
_entity.type
_entity.pdbx_description
1 polymer ?
#
loop_
_entity_poly.entity_id
_entity_poly.type
_entity_poly.pdbx_seq_one_letter_code
_entity_poly.pdbx_strand_id
1 'polypeptide(L)'
;TPVVQGPESLEPELIQLDFVNAGPGVWSSGSAAAGEAIDSGIGPYSLSRLCRDAGGEYFAVPVSFSGAETLFGGTSAVGGTTYDRAVLRRYAPLYLPEEGYRKLTAENKALAALVEAARLPRVDPRFDWPSEFMPSEENRFRRALDEAQQPPARLMPRIDKLYETLKAGEPDRDRLTEPRWQAGYDLAMGRAMAAKVRTESFIAMLAVMKQGKSFADPKSTAWMIERADEISVGSALDRLRQRAGECLQRVAREHPGTPWADLAKRELSVPMGWRWGEK
;
A
#
# COMPACT_ATOMS: atom_id res chain seq x y z
N THR A 1 -6.02 -27.73 -3.06
CA THR A 1 -5.07 -26.91 -2.27
C THR A 1 -4.58 -25.79 -3.16
N PRO A 2 -4.64 -24.50 -2.77
CA PRO A 2 -4.13 -23.45 -3.64
C PRO A 2 -2.66 -23.72 -3.99
N VAL A 3 -2.28 -23.51 -5.25
CA VAL A 3 -0.89 -23.66 -5.69
C VAL A 3 -0.06 -22.63 -4.91
N VAL A 4 0.79 -23.11 -4.00
CA VAL A 4 1.72 -22.25 -3.26
C VAL A 4 2.89 -21.95 -4.21
N GLN A 5 2.82 -20.82 -4.90
CA GLN A 5 3.99 -20.31 -5.61
C GLN A 5 5.00 -19.77 -4.60
N GLY A 6 6.27 -20.17 -4.74
CA GLY A 6 7.36 -19.64 -3.92
C GLY A 6 7.61 -18.16 -4.17
N PRO A 7 8.38 -17.48 -3.30
CA PRO A 7 8.58 -16.03 -3.40
C PRO A 7 9.27 -15.65 -4.72
N GLU A 8 8.88 -14.51 -5.29
CA GLU A 8 9.45 -13.97 -6.55
C GLU A 8 10.82 -13.30 -6.35
N SER A 9 11.25 -13.10 -5.11
CA SER A 9 12.52 -12.47 -4.74
C SER A 9 13.18 -13.26 -3.62
N LEU A 10 14.49 -13.11 -3.46
CA LEU A 10 15.22 -13.78 -2.38
C LEU A 10 14.78 -13.28 -1.00
N GLU A 11 14.59 -11.96 -0.90
CA GLU A 11 14.14 -11.27 0.31
C GLU A 11 12.79 -10.60 0.04
N PRO A 12 11.96 -10.33 1.05
CA PRO A 12 10.69 -9.66 0.84
C PRO A 12 10.91 -8.21 0.38
N GLU A 13 10.28 -7.83 -0.74
CA GLU A 13 10.38 -6.50 -1.35
C GLU A 13 9.04 -5.74 -1.33
N LEU A 14 8.01 -6.30 -0.68
CA LEU A 14 6.66 -5.75 -0.62
C LEU A 14 6.25 -5.49 0.84
N ILE A 15 5.91 -4.23 1.14
CA ILE A 15 5.46 -3.83 2.46
C ILE A 15 4.14 -4.51 2.84
N GLN A 16 4.01 -4.89 4.10
CA GLN A 16 2.81 -5.52 4.65
C GLN A 16 1.77 -4.45 5.06
N LEU A 17 1.37 -3.59 4.13
CA LEU A 17 0.35 -2.55 4.34
C LEU A 17 -0.88 -2.85 3.49
N ASP A 18 -2.05 -3.00 4.11
CA ASP A 18 -3.30 -3.21 3.36
C ASP A 18 -3.82 -1.90 2.74
N PHE A 19 -4.55 -2.02 1.64
CA PHE A 19 -5.32 -0.91 1.07
C PHE A 19 -6.54 -0.60 1.94
N VAL A 20 -6.77 0.70 2.13
CA VAL A 20 -7.91 1.23 2.87
C VAL A 20 -9.26 0.87 2.22
N ASN A 21 -9.28 0.64 0.89
CA ASN A 21 -10.48 0.26 0.14
C ASN A 21 -10.62 -1.26 -0.10
N ALA A 22 -9.80 -2.11 0.52
CA ALA A 22 -9.96 -3.55 0.40
C ALA A 22 -11.11 -4.06 1.29
N GLY A 23 -11.97 -4.94 0.77
CA GLY A 23 -13.09 -5.53 1.52
C GLY A 23 -12.66 -6.26 2.82
N PRO A 24 -13.55 -6.45 3.80
CA PRO A 24 -13.20 -7.08 5.08
C PRO A 24 -12.58 -8.47 4.91
N GLY A 25 -11.54 -8.80 5.68
CA GLY A 25 -10.86 -10.10 5.62
C GLY A 25 -9.96 -10.31 4.38
N VAL A 26 -9.89 -9.31 3.50
CA VAL A 26 -9.07 -9.36 2.29
C VAL A 26 -7.65 -8.87 2.60
N TRP A 27 -6.63 -9.71 2.35
CA TRP A 27 -5.22 -9.32 2.40
C TRP A 27 -4.84 -8.65 1.08
N SER A 28 -4.43 -7.38 1.12
CA SER A 28 -4.27 -6.56 -0.09
C SER A 28 -2.92 -5.89 -0.21
N SER A 29 -1.99 -6.18 0.71
CA SER A 29 -0.65 -5.64 0.62
C SER A 29 0.10 -6.12 -0.64
N GLY A 30 -0.41 -7.17 -1.28
CA GLY A 30 -0.19 -7.57 -2.67
C GLY A 30 -1.43 -8.26 -3.28
N SER A 31 -1.21 -8.93 -4.41
CA SER A 31 -2.13 -9.70 -5.27
C SER A 31 -3.25 -10.53 -4.62
N ALA A 32 -3.19 -10.89 -3.35
CA ALA A 32 -4.17 -11.82 -2.77
C ALA A 32 -5.50 -11.17 -2.39
N ALA A 33 -5.76 -9.93 -2.82
CA ALA A 33 -6.94 -9.20 -2.41
C ALA A 33 -8.12 -9.33 -3.35
N ALA A 34 -9.16 -10.02 -2.87
CA ALA A 34 -10.52 -10.01 -3.41
C ALA A 34 -10.74 -10.90 -4.64
N GLY A 35 -10.08 -12.06 -4.71
CA GLY A 35 -10.24 -12.98 -5.85
C GLY A 35 -9.58 -12.49 -7.15
N GLU A 36 -9.08 -11.26 -7.18
CA GLU A 36 -8.19 -10.73 -8.22
C GLU A 36 -6.75 -11.10 -7.88
N ALA A 37 -6.35 -12.34 -8.18
CA ALA A 37 -4.93 -12.70 -8.18
C ALA A 37 -4.20 -11.82 -9.21
N ILE A 38 -3.52 -10.76 -8.77
CA ILE A 38 -2.52 -10.04 -9.59
C ILE A 38 -1.34 -10.99 -9.81
N ASP A 39 -1.27 -11.57 -10.99
CA ASP A 39 -0.16 -12.43 -11.36
C ASP A 39 0.92 -11.58 -12.02
N SER A 40 2.05 -11.41 -11.33
CA SER A 40 3.19 -10.68 -11.88
C SER A 40 3.84 -11.40 -13.07
N GLY A 41 3.48 -12.66 -13.35
CA GLY A 41 4.11 -13.51 -14.36
C GLY A 41 5.56 -13.90 -14.05
N ILE A 42 6.08 -13.51 -12.87
CA ILE A 42 7.43 -13.83 -12.42
C ILE A 42 7.38 -15.14 -11.63
N GLY A 43 8.18 -16.11 -12.06
CA GLY A 43 8.26 -17.40 -11.37
C GLY A 43 8.94 -17.34 -10.01
N PRO A 44 8.82 -18.40 -9.20
CA PRO A 44 9.53 -18.51 -7.93
C PRO A 44 11.04 -18.30 -8.11
N TYR A 45 11.64 -17.46 -7.27
CA TYR A 45 13.02 -16.99 -7.40
C TYR A 45 14.01 -18.14 -7.48
N SER A 46 13.98 -19.05 -6.52
CA SER A 46 14.94 -20.16 -6.43
C SER A 46 14.84 -21.12 -7.61
N LEU A 47 13.62 -21.38 -8.09
CA LEU A 47 13.39 -22.28 -9.22
C LEU A 47 13.79 -21.63 -10.54
N SER A 48 13.44 -20.35 -10.72
CA SER A 48 13.84 -19.56 -11.88
C SER A 48 15.36 -19.43 -11.97
N ARG A 49 16.04 -19.20 -10.84
CA ARG A 49 17.50 -19.17 -10.77
C ARG A 49 18.10 -20.53 -11.12
N LEU A 50 17.61 -21.61 -10.52
CA LEU A 50 18.10 -22.97 -10.80
C LEU A 50 17.97 -23.34 -12.28
N CYS A 51 16.82 -23.07 -12.90
CA CYS A 51 16.64 -23.30 -14.33
C CYS A 51 17.65 -22.51 -15.15
N ARG A 52 17.89 -21.24 -14.81
CA ARG A 52 18.85 -20.37 -15.49
C ARG A 52 20.28 -20.86 -15.35
N ASP A 53 20.68 -21.27 -14.14
CA ASP A 53 22.01 -21.82 -13.86
C ASP A 53 22.26 -23.12 -14.63
N ALA A 54 21.20 -23.90 -14.89
CA ALA A 54 21.24 -25.11 -15.71
C ALA A 54 21.14 -24.86 -17.22
N GLY A 55 21.08 -23.60 -17.68
CA GLY A 55 20.93 -23.23 -19.10
C GLY A 55 19.50 -23.35 -19.65
N GLY A 56 18.51 -23.53 -18.78
CA GLY A 56 17.08 -23.55 -19.13
C GLY A 56 16.34 -22.25 -18.77
N GLU A 57 15.03 -22.26 -19.01
CA GLU A 57 14.12 -21.15 -18.66
C GLU A 57 12.94 -21.68 -17.84
N TYR A 58 12.53 -20.93 -16.82
CA TYR A 58 11.32 -21.22 -16.06
C TYR A 58 10.12 -20.49 -16.66
N PHE A 59 9.06 -21.23 -16.97
CA PHE A 59 7.80 -20.68 -17.48
C PHE A 59 6.76 -20.65 -16.35
N ALA A 60 6.53 -19.46 -15.78
CA ALA A 60 5.38 -19.26 -14.92
C ALA A 60 4.11 -19.32 -15.78
N VAL A 61 3.18 -20.20 -15.41
CA VAL A 61 1.86 -20.29 -16.05
C VAL A 61 0.93 -19.37 -15.28
N PRO A 62 0.33 -18.35 -15.94
CA PRO A 62 -0.41 -17.35 -15.21
C PRO A 62 -1.69 -17.93 -14.61
N VAL A 63 -2.14 -17.51 -13.43
CA VAL A 63 -3.32 -18.09 -12.74
C VAL A 63 -4.63 -17.94 -13.54
N SER A 64 -4.66 -17.09 -14.57
CA SER A 64 -5.82 -16.79 -15.42
C SER A 64 -5.73 -17.34 -16.85
N PHE A 65 -4.90 -18.35 -17.12
CA PHE A 65 -4.84 -18.98 -18.45
C PHE A 65 -6.02 -19.92 -18.74
N SER A 66 -6.38 -20.03 -20.04
CA SER A 66 -7.37 -21.00 -20.53
C SER A 66 -6.94 -22.43 -20.22
N GLY A 67 -7.77 -23.18 -19.48
CA GLY A 67 -7.48 -24.57 -19.04
C GLY A 67 -6.94 -24.71 -17.61
N ALA A 68 -6.75 -23.60 -16.89
CA ALA A 68 -6.35 -23.61 -15.47
C ALA A 68 -7.29 -24.45 -14.59
N GLU A 69 -8.60 -24.40 -14.83
CA GLU A 69 -9.60 -25.18 -14.08
C GLU A 69 -9.40 -26.69 -14.26
N THR A 70 -9.03 -27.10 -15.47
CA THR A 70 -8.85 -28.51 -15.85
C THR A 70 -7.53 -29.07 -15.33
N LEU A 71 -6.47 -28.25 -15.28
CA LEU A 71 -5.13 -28.68 -14.85
C LEU A 71 -4.94 -28.63 -13.33
N PHE A 72 -5.63 -27.73 -12.61
CA PHE A 72 -5.42 -27.52 -11.17
C PHE A 72 -6.61 -27.88 -10.27
N GLY A 73 -7.68 -28.47 -10.83
CA GLY A 73 -8.69 -29.21 -10.06
C GLY A 73 -9.62 -28.38 -9.17
N GLY A 74 -9.97 -27.15 -9.58
CA GLY A 74 -10.96 -26.32 -8.90
C GLY A 74 -10.72 -24.82 -9.04
N THR A 75 -11.82 -24.06 -9.21
CA THR A 75 -11.95 -22.60 -9.38
C THR A 75 -10.66 -21.89 -9.75
N SER A 76 -10.42 -21.70 -11.05
CA SER A 76 -9.46 -20.68 -11.47
C SER A 76 -9.85 -19.38 -10.79
N ALA A 77 -8.87 -18.56 -10.41
CA ALA A 77 -9.15 -17.18 -10.07
C ALA A 77 -9.74 -16.51 -11.32
N VAL A 78 -11.06 -16.57 -11.46
CA VAL A 78 -11.83 -15.89 -12.49
C VAL A 78 -11.61 -14.40 -12.23
N GLY A 79 -10.70 -13.77 -12.97
CA GLY A 79 -10.46 -12.32 -12.90
C GLY A 79 -9.07 -11.86 -12.44
N GLY A 80 -8.04 -12.73 -12.42
CA GLY A 80 -6.68 -12.27 -12.15
C GLY A 80 -6.15 -11.30 -13.21
N THR A 81 -5.61 -10.16 -12.79
CA THR A 81 -4.96 -9.22 -13.72
C THR A 81 -3.64 -9.84 -14.20
N THR A 82 -3.50 -9.98 -15.51
CA THR A 82 -2.28 -10.44 -16.17
C THR A 82 -1.59 -9.27 -16.87
N TYR A 83 -0.28 -9.36 -16.99
CA TYR A 83 0.55 -8.29 -17.53
C TYR A 83 1.36 -8.80 -18.72
N ASP A 84 1.70 -7.89 -19.64
CA ASP A 84 2.53 -8.24 -20.79
C ASP A 84 3.92 -8.70 -20.33
N ARG A 85 4.26 -9.95 -20.66
CA ARG A 85 5.55 -10.56 -20.32
C ARG A 85 6.73 -9.80 -20.95
N ALA A 86 6.54 -9.16 -22.11
CA ALA A 86 7.57 -8.35 -22.74
C ALA A 86 7.92 -7.11 -21.89
N VAL A 87 6.94 -6.52 -21.23
CA VAL A 87 7.12 -5.41 -20.29
C VAL A 87 7.79 -5.91 -19.01
N LEU A 88 7.25 -6.97 -18.41
CA LEU A 88 7.71 -7.50 -17.12
C LEU A 88 9.10 -8.13 -17.15
N ARG A 89 9.60 -8.55 -18.32
CA ARG A 89 10.97 -9.06 -18.46
C ARG A 89 12.03 -8.08 -17.92
N ARG A 90 11.76 -6.77 -18.00
CA ARG A 90 12.63 -5.70 -17.46
C ARG A 90 12.55 -5.56 -15.94
N TYR A 91 11.53 -6.13 -15.32
CA TYR A 91 11.26 -6.14 -13.87
C TYR A 91 11.58 -7.50 -13.24
N ALA A 92 12.23 -8.39 -13.99
CA ALA A 92 12.70 -9.67 -13.46
C ALA A 92 13.70 -9.41 -12.32
N PRO A 93 13.68 -10.23 -11.26
CA PRO A 93 14.68 -10.16 -10.21
C PRO A 93 16.09 -10.30 -10.77
N LEU A 94 17.05 -9.58 -10.19
CA LEU A 94 18.45 -9.93 -10.35
C LEU A 94 18.67 -11.24 -9.61
N TYR A 95 18.63 -12.37 -10.34
CA TYR A 95 18.76 -13.75 -9.84
C TYR A 95 20.16 -14.05 -9.28
N LEU A 96 20.56 -13.28 -8.29
CA LEU A 96 21.87 -13.32 -7.66
C LEU A 96 21.95 -14.41 -6.56
N PRO A 97 23.16 -14.91 -6.28
CA PRO A 97 23.42 -15.62 -5.03
C PRO A 97 23.13 -14.72 -3.82
N GLU A 98 22.87 -15.35 -2.67
CA GLU A 98 22.56 -14.65 -1.42
C GLU A 98 23.63 -13.62 -1.02
N GLU A 99 24.91 -13.96 -1.19
CA GLU A 99 26.01 -13.05 -0.92
C GLU A 99 25.98 -11.80 -1.82
N GLY A 100 25.64 -11.97 -3.10
CA GLY A 100 25.48 -10.86 -4.04
C GLY A 100 24.30 -9.95 -3.66
N TYR A 101 23.18 -10.55 -3.25
CA TYR A 101 22.02 -9.78 -2.79
C TYR A 101 22.31 -8.99 -1.50
N ARG A 102 23.00 -9.61 -0.54
CA ARG A 102 23.44 -8.95 0.70
C ARG A 102 24.40 -7.78 0.44
N LYS A 103 25.30 -7.94 -0.53
CA LYS A 103 26.19 -6.86 -0.93
C LYS A 103 25.41 -5.67 -1.50
N LEU A 104 24.44 -5.91 -2.37
CA LEU A 104 23.61 -4.86 -2.95
C LEU A 104 22.76 -4.12 -1.91
N THR A 105 22.14 -4.84 -0.97
CA THR A 105 21.40 -4.20 0.12
C THR A 105 22.34 -3.38 1.01
N ALA A 106 23.57 -3.84 1.26
CA ALA A 106 24.56 -3.07 2.00
C ALA A 106 25.04 -1.80 1.27
N GLU A 107 25.10 -1.82 -0.06
CA GLU A 107 25.59 -0.72 -0.90
C GLU A 107 24.53 0.37 -1.17
N ASN A 108 23.24 0.05 -1.03
CA ASN A 108 22.13 0.98 -1.27
C ASN A 108 21.12 0.96 -0.10
N LYS A 109 21.03 2.08 0.63
CA LYS A 109 20.13 2.21 1.78
C LYS A 109 18.65 2.19 1.42
N ALA A 110 18.25 2.61 0.22
CA ALA A 110 16.85 2.52 -0.21
C ALA A 110 16.41 1.06 -0.37
N LEU A 111 17.28 0.22 -0.95
CA LEU A 111 17.02 -1.22 -1.05
C LEU A 111 16.99 -1.89 0.32
N ALA A 112 17.96 -1.57 1.19
CA ALA A 112 17.95 -2.07 2.58
C ALA A 112 16.67 -1.69 3.33
N ALA A 113 16.25 -0.41 3.22
CA ALA A 113 15.06 0.11 3.86
C ALA A 113 13.78 -0.55 3.33
N LEU A 114 13.69 -0.83 2.02
CA LEU A 114 12.58 -1.57 1.43
C LEU A 114 12.46 -2.98 2.01
N VAL A 115 13.58 -3.71 2.07
CA VAL A 115 13.60 -5.08 2.63
C VAL A 115 13.28 -5.08 4.12
N GLU A 116 13.83 -4.13 4.89
CA GLU A 116 13.50 -3.99 6.31
C GLU A 116 12.02 -3.68 6.52
N ALA A 117 11.48 -2.72 5.75
CA ALA A 117 10.07 -2.33 5.80
C ALA A 117 9.13 -3.51 5.45
N ALA A 118 9.52 -4.34 4.47
CA ALA A 118 8.76 -5.51 4.05
C ALA A 118 8.71 -6.62 5.11
N ARG A 119 9.68 -6.64 6.03
CA ARG A 119 9.71 -7.57 7.18
C ARG A 119 8.90 -7.08 8.38
N LEU A 120 8.45 -5.83 8.38
CA LEU A 120 7.66 -5.29 9.49
C LEU A 120 6.30 -5.99 9.59
N PRO A 121 5.73 -6.11 10.81
CA PRO A 121 4.42 -6.76 10.98
C PRO A 121 3.30 -6.03 10.25
N ARG A 122 2.38 -6.81 9.64
CA ARG A 122 1.25 -6.33 8.83
C ARG A 122 0.44 -5.20 9.46
N VAL A 123 0.35 -4.08 8.77
CA VAL A 123 -0.45 -2.92 9.14
C VAL A 123 -1.76 -2.94 8.35
N ASP A 124 -2.88 -3.00 9.07
CA ASP A 124 -4.21 -2.84 8.48
C ASP A 124 -4.73 -1.43 8.83
N PRO A 125 -4.76 -0.50 7.86
CA PRO A 125 -5.29 0.84 8.08
C PRO A 125 -6.81 0.91 7.94
N ARG A 126 -7.47 -0.24 7.71
CA ARG A 126 -8.93 -0.32 7.74
C ARG A 126 -9.37 -0.38 9.18
N PHE A 127 -10.05 0.69 9.57
CA PHE A 127 -10.87 0.71 10.75
C PHE A 127 -12.23 1.24 10.31
N ASP A 128 -13.31 0.80 10.95
CA ASP A 128 -14.61 1.46 10.81
C ASP A 128 -14.53 2.80 11.53
N TRP A 129 -13.86 3.75 10.88
CA TRP A 129 -13.69 5.12 11.35
C TRP A 129 -15.07 5.67 11.66
N PRO A 130 -15.39 6.03 12.91
CA PRO A 130 -16.67 6.65 13.21
C PRO A 130 -16.79 7.90 12.35
N SER A 131 -17.80 7.90 11.48
CA SER A 131 -17.96 8.92 10.46
C SER A 131 -19.11 9.87 10.78
N GLU A 132 -20.05 9.50 11.64
CA GLU A 132 -21.21 10.31 12.01
C GLU A 132 -21.24 10.58 13.52
N PHE A 133 -21.47 11.84 13.90
CA PHE A 133 -21.44 12.30 15.29
C PHE A 133 -22.64 13.20 15.58
N MET A 134 -23.42 12.86 16.61
CA MET A 134 -24.59 13.62 17.03
C MET A 134 -24.22 14.60 18.16
N PRO A 135 -24.47 15.91 18.02
CA PRO A 135 -24.13 16.93 19.02
C PRO A 135 -25.20 17.13 20.10
N SER A 136 -26.09 16.15 20.31
CA SER A 136 -27.28 16.28 21.19
C SER A 136 -26.95 16.66 22.64
N GLU A 137 -25.80 16.23 23.15
CA GLU A 137 -25.23 16.67 24.43
C GLU A 137 -23.73 16.91 24.27
N GLU A 138 -23.24 18.11 24.59
CA GLU A 138 -21.83 18.52 24.43
C GLU A 138 -20.85 17.52 25.06
N ASN A 139 -21.16 17.02 26.25
CA ASN A 139 -20.32 16.03 26.94
C ASN A 139 -20.31 14.67 26.25
N ARG A 140 -21.43 14.22 25.67
CA ARG A 140 -21.47 12.97 24.89
C ARG A 140 -20.76 13.13 23.57
N PHE A 141 -20.92 14.29 22.92
CA PHE A 141 -20.26 14.60 21.65
C PHE A 141 -18.73 14.58 21.80
N ARG A 142 -18.19 15.25 22.83
CA ARG A 142 -16.75 15.23 23.11
C ARG A 142 -16.24 13.82 23.38
N ARG A 143 -16.96 13.02 24.18
CA ARG A 143 -16.62 11.60 24.42
C ARG A 143 -16.62 10.78 23.14
N ALA A 144 -17.60 10.95 22.26
CA ALA A 144 -17.64 10.26 20.97
C ALA A 144 -16.41 10.61 20.11
N LEU A 145 -15.99 11.88 20.09
CA LEU A 145 -14.77 12.31 19.40
C LEU A 145 -13.49 11.76 20.08
N ASP A 146 -13.44 11.67 21.41
CA ASP A 146 -12.34 11.03 22.15
C ASP A 146 -12.21 9.54 21.81
N GLU A 147 -13.34 8.83 21.78
CA GLU A 147 -13.42 7.41 21.44
C GLU A 147 -13.00 7.16 19.99
N ALA A 148 -13.46 8.00 19.05
CA ALA A 148 -13.08 7.94 17.64
C ALA A 148 -11.57 8.21 17.40
N GLN A 149 -10.90 8.95 18.29
CA GLN A 149 -9.45 9.18 18.22
C GLN A 149 -8.61 7.99 18.70
N GLN A 150 -9.16 7.03 19.45
CA GLN A 150 -8.37 5.93 20.03
C GLN A 150 -7.85 4.92 18.99
N PRO A 151 -8.69 4.37 18.07
CA PRO A 151 -8.22 3.45 17.04
C PRO A 151 -7.07 4.00 16.15
N PRO A 152 -7.15 5.23 15.59
CA PRO A 152 -6.07 5.78 14.77
C PRO A 152 -4.80 5.99 15.59
N ALA A 153 -4.94 6.47 16.83
CA ALA A 153 -3.79 6.69 17.71
C ALA A 153 -3.04 5.38 18.03
N ARG A 154 -3.75 4.25 18.17
CA ARG A 154 -3.12 2.93 18.36
C ARG A 154 -2.41 2.41 17.11
N LEU A 155 -2.89 2.80 15.92
CA LEU A 155 -2.30 2.40 14.64
C LEU A 155 -1.04 3.21 14.31
N MET A 156 -1.03 4.49 14.70
CA MET A 156 0.00 5.46 14.33
C MET A 156 1.44 4.97 14.54
N PRO A 157 1.83 4.38 15.69
CA PRO A 157 3.22 3.97 15.91
C PRO A 157 3.72 2.95 14.88
N ARG A 158 2.82 2.11 14.35
CA ARG A 158 3.16 1.09 13.36
C ARG A 158 3.35 1.71 11.97
N ILE A 159 2.50 2.69 11.62
CA ILE A 159 2.64 3.47 10.39
C ILE A 159 3.91 4.32 10.44
N ASP A 160 4.18 4.95 11.59
CA ASP A 160 5.38 5.77 11.81
C ASP A 160 6.64 4.93 11.67
N LYS A 161 6.68 3.75 12.30
CA LYS A 161 7.81 2.84 12.16
C LYS A 161 8.03 2.44 10.69
N LEU A 162 6.97 2.13 9.96
CA LEU A 162 7.05 1.80 8.54
C LEU A 162 7.60 2.97 7.71
N TYR A 163 7.04 4.17 7.88
CA TYR A 163 7.46 5.37 7.17
C TYR A 163 8.91 5.76 7.50
N GLU A 164 9.28 5.78 8.78
CA GLU A 164 10.64 6.17 9.20
C GLU A 164 11.69 5.13 8.78
N THR A 165 11.37 3.84 8.76
CA THR A 165 12.26 2.80 8.19
C THR A 165 12.50 3.07 6.70
N LEU A 166 11.45 3.34 5.91
CA LEU A 166 11.61 3.68 4.48
C LEU A 166 12.40 4.98 4.29
N LYS A 167 12.05 6.02 5.04
CA LYS A 167 12.65 7.36 4.94
C LYS A 167 14.16 7.36 5.22
N ALA A 168 14.64 6.47 6.08
CA ALA A 168 16.07 6.29 6.30
C ALA A 168 16.85 5.90 5.02
N GLY A 169 16.19 5.28 4.06
CA GLY A 169 16.74 4.89 2.76
C GLY A 169 16.61 5.96 1.67
N GLU A 170 15.82 7.01 1.87
CA GLU A 170 15.48 8.01 0.84
C GLU A 170 16.69 8.66 0.16
N PRO A 171 17.79 9.00 0.86
CA PRO A 171 18.97 9.60 0.23
C PRO A 171 19.62 8.73 -0.88
N ASP A 172 19.42 7.41 -0.86
CA ASP A 172 19.97 6.48 -1.84
C ASP A 172 18.97 6.07 -2.93
N ARG A 173 17.75 6.64 -2.95
CA ARG A 173 16.73 6.32 -3.95
C ARG A 173 17.24 6.53 -5.38
N ASP A 174 17.92 7.65 -5.63
CA ASP A 174 18.39 8.00 -6.98
C ASP A 174 19.53 7.10 -7.46
N ARG A 175 20.14 6.32 -6.55
CA ARG A 175 21.17 5.32 -6.86
C ARG A 175 20.57 3.96 -7.24
N LEU A 176 19.26 3.77 -7.13
CA LEU A 176 18.59 2.57 -7.64
C LEU A 176 18.52 2.61 -9.15
N THR A 177 19.10 1.60 -9.82
CA THR A 177 19.11 1.48 -11.29
C THR A 177 18.08 0.50 -11.82
N GLU A 178 17.72 -0.51 -11.03
CA GLU A 178 16.80 -1.55 -11.45
C GLU A 178 15.34 -1.07 -11.38
N PRO A 179 14.56 -1.17 -12.48
CA PRO A 179 13.18 -0.71 -12.51
C PRO A 179 12.29 -1.34 -11.43
N ARG A 180 12.52 -2.62 -11.11
CA ARG A 180 11.80 -3.33 -10.04
C ARG A 180 11.98 -2.66 -8.68
N TRP A 181 13.22 -2.30 -8.33
CA TRP A 181 13.50 -1.67 -7.04
C TRP A 181 13.08 -0.21 -7.00
N GLN A 182 13.23 0.52 -8.11
CA GLN A 182 12.69 1.88 -8.22
C GLN A 182 11.18 1.89 -7.99
N ALA A 183 10.43 1.03 -8.70
CA ALA A 183 8.98 0.90 -8.57
C ALA A 183 8.58 0.44 -7.16
N GLY A 184 9.28 -0.57 -6.61
CA GLY A 184 9.00 -1.12 -5.29
C GLY A 184 9.21 -0.11 -4.17
N TYR A 185 10.34 0.60 -4.18
CA TYR A 185 10.65 1.61 -3.17
C TYR A 185 9.70 2.81 -3.25
N ASP A 186 9.49 3.35 -4.45
CA ASP A 186 8.62 4.52 -4.64
C ASP A 186 7.16 4.21 -4.27
N LEU A 187 6.68 2.99 -4.60
CA LEU A 187 5.36 2.51 -4.19
C LEU A 187 5.27 2.37 -2.67
N ALA A 188 6.24 1.72 -2.04
CA ALA A 188 6.26 1.53 -0.59
C ALA A 188 6.26 2.87 0.15
N MET A 189 7.11 3.80 -0.27
CA MET A 189 7.21 5.15 0.28
C MET A 189 5.89 5.92 0.12
N GLY A 190 5.33 5.95 -1.09
CA GLY A 190 4.07 6.63 -1.38
C GLY A 190 2.90 6.10 -0.55
N ARG A 191 2.78 4.77 -0.42
CA ARG A 191 1.72 4.14 0.37
C ARG A 191 1.89 4.36 1.88
N ALA A 192 3.12 4.31 2.40
CA ALA A 192 3.39 4.59 3.81
C ALA A 192 3.04 6.05 4.17
N MET A 193 3.43 7.01 3.32
CA MET A 193 3.04 8.42 3.50
C MET A 193 1.53 8.61 3.41
N ALA A 194 0.85 7.98 2.45
CA ALA A 194 -0.60 8.07 2.31
C ALA A 194 -1.34 7.53 3.55
N ALA A 195 -0.90 6.40 4.10
CA ALA A 195 -1.45 5.86 5.35
C ALA A 195 -1.24 6.83 6.51
N LYS A 196 -0.02 7.37 6.67
CA LYS A 196 0.32 8.36 7.71
C LYS A 196 -0.56 9.60 7.62
N VAL A 197 -0.69 10.19 6.43
CA VAL A 197 -1.55 11.36 6.20
C VAL A 197 -3.00 11.05 6.56
N ARG A 198 -3.57 9.93 6.10
CA ARG A 198 -4.96 9.57 6.42
C ARG A 198 -5.21 9.44 7.92
N THR A 199 -4.30 8.80 8.64
CA THR A 199 -4.47 8.59 10.08
C THR A 199 -4.26 9.90 10.86
N GLU A 200 -3.23 10.69 10.55
CA GLU A 200 -2.94 11.94 11.27
C GLU A 200 -3.97 13.03 10.99
N SER A 201 -4.35 13.19 9.73
CA SER A 201 -5.35 14.20 9.36
C SER A 201 -6.72 13.86 9.95
N PHE A 202 -7.09 12.58 10.08
CA PHE A 202 -8.30 12.18 10.80
C PHE A 202 -8.26 12.61 12.27
N ILE A 203 -7.19 12.25 13.00
CA ILE A 203 -7.02 12.65 14.41
C ILE A 203 -7.09 14.17 14.55
N ALA A 204 -6.42 14.90 13.65
CA ALA A 204 -6.39 16.35 13.64
C ALA A 204 -7.77 16.96 13.35
N MET A 205 -8.55 16.41 12.41
CA MET A 205 -9.92 16.85 12.14
C MET A 205 -10.85 16.63 13.33
N LEU A 206 -10.69 15.51 14.07
CA LEU A 206 -11.42 15.29 15.32
C LEU A 206 -11.02 16.31 16.39
N ALA A 207 -9.73 16.67 16.48
CA ALA A 207 -9.25 17.68 17.41
C ALA A 207 -9.78 19.09 17.09
N VAL A 208 -9.87 19.46 15.81
CA VAL A 208 -10.51 20.71 15.38
C VAL A 208 -11.99 20.72 15.76
N MET A 209 -12.71 19.61 15.56
CA MET A 209 -14.13 19.54 15.93
C MET A 209 -14.36 19.71 17.44
N LYS A 210 -13.44 19.23 18.28
CA LYS A 210 -13.50 19.43 19.75
C LYS A 210 -13.39 20.89 20.18
N GLN A 211 -12.81 21.76 19.34
CA GLN A 211 -12.76 23.21 19.60
C GLN A 211 -14.13 23.88 19.41
N GLY A 212 -15.10 23.16 18.83
CA GLY A 212 -16.47 23.60 18.62
C GLY A 212 -16.70 24.06 17.18
N LYS A 213 -17.84 23.65 16.63
CA LYS A 213 -18.36 24.11 15.34
C LYS A 213 -19.88 24.23 15.43
N SER A 214 -20.45 25.26 14.82
CA SER A 214 -21.89 25.43 14.66
C SER A 214 -22.33 24.95 13.29
N PHE A 215 -23.53 24.37 13.20
CA PHE A 215 -24.13 24.02 11.91
C PHE A 215 -24.37 25.29 11.09
N ALA A 216 -24.06 25.22 9.79
CA ALA A 216 -24.45 26.22 8.83
C ALA A 216 -25.93 26.04 8.43
N ASP A 217 -26.41 24.81 8.29
CA ASP A 217 -27.83 24.51 8.05
C ASP A 217 -28.58 24.28 9.38
N PRO A 218 -29.62 25.09 9.69
CA PRO A 218 -30.44 24.90 10.89
C PRO A 218 -31.18 23.55 10.97
N LYS A 219 -31.31 22.80 9.86
CA LYS A 219 -31.95 21.48 9.83
C LYS A 219 -30.99 20.34 10.17
N SER A 220 -29.68 20.60 10.17
CA SER A 220 -28.70 19.55 10.42
C SER A 220 -28.73 19.09 11.87
N THR A 221 -28.61 17.78 12.03
CA THR A 221 -28.70 17.07 13.31
C THR A 221 -27.44 16.27 13.61
N ALA A 222 -26.55 16.07 12.62
CA ALA A 222 -25.30 15.36 12.81
C ALA A 222 -24.15 15.96 12.00
N TRP A 223 -22.93 15.78 12.52
CA TRP A 223 -21.69 16.02 11.80
C TRP A 223 -21.22 14.73 11.14
N MET A 224 -20.79 14.83 9.88
CA MET A 224 -20.24 13.70 9.16
C MET A 224 -18.81 14.00 8.70
N ILE A 225 -17.85 13.14 9.03
CA ILE A 225 -16.48 13.24 8.53
C ILE A 225 -16.31 12.34 7.31
N GLU A 226 -15.97 12.96 6.19
CA GLU A 226 -15.85 12.32 4.88
C GLU A 226 -14.42 12.45 4.35
N ARG A 227 -14.03 11.54 3.46
CA ARG A 227 -12.75 11.66 2.76
C ARG A 227 -12.73 12.90 1.86
N ALA A 228 -11.56 13.50 1.74
CA ALA A 228 -11.33 14.68 0.91
C ALA A 228 -9.93 14.63 0.27
N ASP A 229 -9.79 15.23 -0.90
CA ASP A 229 -8.50 15.32 -1.59
C ASP A 229 -7.56 16.34 -0.93
N GLU A 230 -8.13 17.31 -0.22
CA GLU A 230 -7.40 18.40 0.42
C GLU A 230 -7.15 18.13 1.91
N ILE A 231 -6.06 18.71 2.43
CA ILE A 231 -5.73 18.71 3.86
C ILE A 231 -5.90 20.13 4.39
N SER A 232 -6.94 20.35 5.18
CA SER A 232 -7.19 21.63 5.86
C SER A 232 -6.49 21.73 7.23
N VAL A 233 -5.97 20.60 7.74
CA VAL A 233 -5.36 20.49 9.07
C VAL A 233 -3.84 20.44 8.99
N GLY A 234 -3.21 21.60 8.83
CA GLY A 234 -1.76 21.76 8.99
C GLY A 234 -0.94 21.61 7.69
N SER A 235 -0.08 22.59 7.44
CA SER A 235 0.72 22.66 6.21
C SER A 235 1.76 21.54 6.07
N ALA A 236 2.22 20.96 7.18
CA ALA A 236 3.14 19.82 7.13
C ALA A 236 2.47 18.54 6.61
N LEU A 237 1.21 18.30 7.01
CA LEU A 237 0.43 17.16 6.52
C LEU A 237 0.06 17.33 5.05
N ASP A 238 -0.26 18.54 4.61
CA ASP A 238 -0.51 18.77 3.18
C ASP A 238 0.77 18.56 2.34
N ARG A 239 1.94 19.03 2.81
CA ARG A 239 3.21 18.73 2.13
C ARG A 239 3.49 17.22 2.06
N LEU A 240 3.20 16.48 3.12
CA LEU A 240 3.37 15.02 3.13
C LEU A 240 2.40 14.34 2.15
N ARG A 241 1.15 14.81 2.06
CA ARG A 241 0.16 14.37 1.07
C ARG A 241 0.67 14.60 -0.35
N GLN A 242 1.18 15.81 -0.65
CA GLN A 242 1.70 16.14 -1.97
C GLN A 242 2.82 15.17 -2.36
N ARG A 243 3.80 14.96 -1.47
CA ARG A 243 4.89 14.00 -1.68
C ARG A 243 4.40 12.57 -1.89
N ALA A 244 3.39 12.13 -1.12
CA ALA A 244 2.78 10.81 -1.29
C ALA A 244 2.17 10.68 -2.69
N GLY A 245 1.40 11.69 -3.12
CA GLY A 245 0.81 11.78 -4.44
C GLY A 245 1.86 11.73 -5.56
N GLU A 246 2.92 12.53 -5.43
CA GLU A 246 4.04 12.57 -6.40
C GLU A 246 4.73 11.21 -6.54
N CYS A 247 5.03 10.52 -5.43
CA CYS A 247 5.64 9.19 -5.47
C CYS A 247 4.75 8.17 -6.19
N LEU A 248 3.46 8.13 -5.84
CA LEU A 248 2.52 7.19 -6.45
C LEU A 248 2.26 7.51 -7.93
N GLN A 249 2.12 8.79 -8.28
CA GLN A 249 1.96 9.23 -9.67
C GLN A 249 3.21 8.92 -10.49
N ARG A 250 4.41 9.09 -9.92
CA ARG A 250 5.68 8.69 -10.53
C ARG A 250 5.66 7.19 -10.87
N VAL A 251 5.28 6.34 -9.93
CA VAL A 251 5.18 4.88 -10.18
C VAL A 251 4.18 4.57 -11.30
N ALA A 252 2.99 5.16 -11.25
CA ALA A 252 1.96 4.94 -12.26
C ALA A 252 2.40 5.40 -13.67
N ARG A 253 3.20 6.47 -13.76
CA ARG A 253 3.69 7.05 -15.01
C ARG A 253 4.92 6.33 -15.57
N GLU A 254 5.88 6.01 -14.73
CA GLU A 254 7.20 5.49 -15.15
C GLU A 254 7.23 3.96 -15.28
N HIS A 255 6.29 3.26 -14.63
CA HIS A 255 6.20 1.80 -14.67
C HIS A 255 4.86 1.30 -15.25
N PRO A 256 4.38 1.82 -16.39
CA PRO A 256 3.06 1.49 -16.92
C PRO A 256 2.96 0.01 -17.30
N GLY A 257 1.78 -0.57 -17.15
CA GLY A 257 1.54 -1.99 -17.48
C GLY A 257 2.25 -2.95 -16.53
N THR A 258 2.45 -2.55 -15.27
CA THR A 258 3.04 -3.39 -14.23
C THR A 258 2.16 -3.43 -12.97
N PRO A 259 2.29 -4.47 -12.12
CA PRO A 259 1.59 -4.52 -10.84
C PRO A 259 1.80 -3.28 -9.99
N TRP A 260 3.01 -2.72 -9.94
CA TRP A 260 3.31 -1.54 -9.14
C TRP A 260 2.50 -0.32 -9.56
N ALA A 261 2.32 -0.09 -10.87
CA ALA A 261 1.52 1.02 -11.38
C ALA A 261 0.05 0.87 -11.02
N ASP A 262 -0.51 -0.34 -11.08
CA ASP A 262 -1.92 -0.56 -10.73
C ASP A 262 -2.15 -0.42 -9.23
N LEU A 263 -1.22 -0.92 -8.41
CA LEU A 263 -1.23 -0.70 -6.97
C LEU A 263 -1.13 0.79 -6.63
N ALA A 264 -0.30 1.55 -7.35
CA ALA A 264 -0.19 3.00 -7.15
C ALA A 264 -1.48 3.73 -7.53
N LYS A 265 -2.10 3.39 -8.66
CA LYS A 265 -3.40 3.96 -9.07
C LYS A 265 -4.50 3.63 -8.08
N ARG A 266 -4.53 2.40 -7.56
CA ARG A 266 -5.47 1.97 -6.52
C ARG A 266 -5.30 2.76 -5.24
N GLU A 267 -4.07 3.06 -4.84
CA GLU A 267 -3.81 3.89 -3.67
C GLU A 267 -4.30 5.34 -3.90
N LEU A 268 -4.01 5.90 -5.09
CA LEU A 268 -4.43 7.24 -5.50
C LEU A 268 -5.94 7.39 -5.64
N SER A 269 -6.68 6.30 -5.86
CA SER A 269 -8.14 6.35 -5.98
C SER A 269 -8.85 6.60 -4.64
N VAL A 270 -8.11 6.60 -3.52
CA VAL A 270 -8.65 6.85 -2.18
C VAL A 270 -8.04 8.15 -1.65
N PRO A 271 -8.85 9.21 -1.44
CA PRO A 271 -8.35 10.47 -0.92
C PRO A 271 -7.62 10.31 0.42
N MET A 272 -6.65 11.17 0.67
CA MET A 272 -5.79 11.09 1.86
C MET A 272 -6.26 12.00 3.01
N GLY A 273 -7.09 13.00 2.71
CA GLY A 273 -7.60 13.95 3.69
C GLY A 273 -9.02 13.66 4.15
N TRP A 274 -9.50 14.55 5.01
CA TRP A 274 -10.82 14.48 5.61
C TRP A 274 -11.45 15.86 5.71
N ARG A 275 -12.78 15.92 5.61
CA ARG A 275 -13.58 17.13 5.75
C ARG A 275 -14.83 16.85 6.58
N TRP A 276 -15.31 17.86 7.29
CA TRP A 276 -16.60 17.80 7.97
C TRP A 276 -17.71 18.30 7.05
N GLY A 277 -18.73 17.47 6.85
CA GLY A 277 -20.04 17.81 6.31
C GLY A 277 -21.12 17.81 7.39
N GLU A 278 -22.30 18.30 7.02
CA GLU A 278 -23.49 18.36 7.86
C GLU A 278 -24.56 17.43 7.29
N LYS A 279 -25.36 16.82 8.17
CA LYS A 279 -26.44 15.89 7.81
C LYS A 279 -27.71 16.23 8.58
#